data_AF-A0A4R8DZA9-F1
#
_entry.id   AF-A0A4R8DZA9-F1
#
_cell.length_a   1.000
_cell.length_b   1.000
_cell.length_c   1.000
_cell.angle_alpha   90.00
_cell.angle_beta   90.00
_cell.angle_gamma   90.00
#
_symmetry.space_group_name_H-M   'P 1'
#
loop_
_entity.id
_entity.type
_entity.pdbx_description
1 polymer ?
#
loop_
_entity_poly.entity_id
_entity_poly.type
_entity_poly.pdbx_seq_one_letter_code
_entity_poly.pdbx_strand_id
1 'polypeptide(L)'
;MGASERVAALRRARERQARIEAVTARAVKARDSLDRAVVAREVAIERYDQRVADAEAAWAAETAELARVCRSAEAAAEILGWSVRELRRVVKSDRERRAAADEPHAGGHDADA
;
A
#
# COMPACT_ATOMS: atom_id res chain seq x y z
N MET A 1 -63.11 -14.34 -8.62
CA MET A 1 -62.15 -14.03 -7.53
C MET A 1 -62.84 -13.15 -6.50
N GLY A 2 -62.95 -13.65 -5.27
CA GLY A 2 -63.62 -12.95 -4.16
C GLY A 2 -62.74 -11.83 -3.56
N ALA A 3 -63.37 -10.85 -2.90
CA ALA A 3 -62.65 -9.75 -2.23
C ALA A 3 -61.60 -10.26 -1.20
N SER A 4 -61.91 -11.34 -0.50
CA SER A 4 -61.00 -11.99 0.46
C SER A 4 -59.72 -12.53 -0.20
N GLU A 5 -59.83 -13.15 -1.38
CA GLU A 5 -58.68 -13.68 -2.13
C GLU A 5 -57.74 -12.56 -2.59
N ARG A 6 -58.30 -11.42 -3.00
CA ARG A 6 -57.52 -10.22 -3.39
C ARG A 6 -56.75 -9.64 -2.21
N VAL A 7 -57.35 -9.57 -1.02
CA VAL A 7 -56.67 -9.09 0.20
C VAL A 7 -55.54 -10.04 0.59
N ALA A 8 -55.77 -11.36 0.55
CA ALA A 8 -54.75 -12.36 0.83
C ALA A 8 -53.59 -12.31 -0.18
N ALA A 9 -53.88 -12.08 -1.47
CA ALA A 9 -52.87 -11.90 -2.50
C ALA A 9 -52.00 -10.65 -2.25
N LEU A 10 -52.63 -9.51 -1.92
CA LEU A 10 -51.93 -8.28 -1.58
C LEU A 10 -51.04 -8.43 -0.34
N ARG A 11 -51.51 -9.13 0.69
CA ARG A 11 -50.72 -9.42 1.89
C ARG A 11 -49.46 -10.23 1.55
N ARG A 12 -49.60 -11.31 0.77
CA ARG A 12 -48.46 -12.11 0.31
C ARG A 12 -47.49 -11.32 -0.55
N ALA A 13 -47.99 -10.42 -1.40
CA ALA A 13 -47.14 -9.54 -2.21
C ALA A 13 -46.32 -8.60 -1.31
N ARG A 14 -46.94 -7.97 -0.31
CA ARG A 14 -46.23 -7.12 0.67
C ARG A 14 -45.21 -7.89 1.50
N GLU A 15 -45.56 -9.10 1.95
CA GLU A 15 -44.62 -9.96 2.68
C GLU A 15 -43.41 -10.36 1.82
N ARG A 16 -43.59 -10.61 0.52
CA ARG A 16 -42.48 -10.84 -0.42
C ARG A 16 -41.64 -9.58 -0.60
N GLN A 17 -42.29 -8.43 -0.79
CA GLN A 17 -41.62 -7.15 -0.95
C GLN A 17 -40.74 -6.84 0.27
N ALA A 18 -41.27 -7.00 1.48
CA ALA A 18 -40.51 -6.80 2.72
C ALA A 18 -39.29 -7.75 2.83
N ARG A 19 -39.42 -9.00 2.38
CA ARG A 19 -38.28 -9.94 2.33
C ARG A 19 -37.23 -9.50 1.33
N ILE A 20 -37.64 -9.07 0.13
CA ILE A 20 -36.72 -8.58 -0.90
C ILE A 20 -35.97 -7.35 -0.38
N GLU A 21 -36.67 -6.38 0.20
CA GLU A 21 -36.07 -5.18 0.79
C GLU A 21 -35.07 -5.52 1.90
N ALA A 22 -35.42 -6.47 2.78
CA ALA A 22 -34.52 -6.92 3.84
C ALA A 22 -33.26 -7.60 3.28
N VAL A 23 -33.38 -8.41 2.23
CA VAL A 23 -32.24 -9.06 1.57
C VAL A 23 -31.37 -8.02 0.86
N THR A 24 -31.97 -7.08 0.12
CA THR A 24 -31.26 -5.99 -0.55
C THR A 24 -30.51 -5.12 0.45
N ALA A 25 -31.13 -4.75 1.57
CA ALA A 25 -30.47 -3.98 2.62
C ALA A 25 -29.25 -4.71 3.22
N ARG A 26 -29.33 -6.04 3.38
CA ARG A 26 -28.17 -6.85 3.81
C ARG A 26 -27.09 -6.91 2.74
N ALA A 27 -27.48 -7.07 1.47
CA ALA A 27 -26.54 -7.12 0.35
C ALA A 27 -25.78 -5.80 0.20
N VAL A 28 -26.46 -4.66 0.32
CA VAL A 28 -25.83 -3.33 0.31
C VAL A 28 -24.83 -3.22 1.45
N LYS A 29 -25.22 -3.55 2.69
CA LYS A 29 -24.29 -3.53 3.83
C LYS A 29 -23.08 -4.44 3.65
N ALA A 30 -23.28 -5.63 3.08
CA ALA A 30 -22.20 -6.57 2.80
C ALA A 30 -21.24 -6.01 1.75
N ARG A 31 -21.77 -5.39 0.69
CA ARG A 31 -20.98 -4.70 -0.33
C ARG A 31 -20.18 -3.55 0.26
N ASP A 32 -20.80 -2.66 1.04
CA ASP A 32 -20.10 -1.53 1.67
C ASP A 32 -18.97 -2.01 2.60
N SER A 33 -19.19 -3.14 3.28
CA SER A 33 -18.16 -3.75 4.12
C SER A 33 -17.02 -4.33 3.31
N LEU A 34 -17.31 -4.94 2.16
CA LEU A 34 -16.30 -5.46 1.24
C LEU A 34 -15.48 -4.32 0.64
N ASP A 35 -16.13 -3.25 0.18
CA ASP A 35 -15.48 -2.08 -0.39
C ASP A 35 -14.51 -1.45 0.63
N ARG A 36 -14.93 -1.31 1.90
CA ARG A 36 -14.03 -0.88 2.98
C ARG A 36 -12.86 -1.83 3.23
N ALA A 37 -13.09 -3.15 3.16
CA ALA A 37 -12.04 -4.14 3.36
C ALA A 37 -11.01 -4.12 2.22
N VAL A 38 -11.45 -3.90 0.98
CA VAL A 38 -10.58 -3.75 -0.19
C VAL A 38 -9.68 -2.52 -0.02
N VAL A 39 -10.26 -1.35 0.29
CA VAL A 39 -9.47 -0.12 0.52
C VAL A 39 -8.49 -0.30 1.68
N ALA A 40 -8.92 -0.91 2.78
CA ALA A 40 -8.05 -1.17 3.92
C ALA A 40 -6.87 -2.11 3.56
N ARG A 41 -7.12 -3.10 2.70
CA ARG A 41 -6.09 -4.00 2.18
C ARG A 41 -5.10 -3.26 1.29
N GLU A 42 -5.57 -2.40 0.39
CA GLU A 42 -4.70 -1.61 -0.50
C GLU A 42 -3.77 -0.71 0.31
N VAL A 43 -4.31 0.04 1.28
CA VAL A 43 -3.50 0.88 2.18
C VAL A 43 -2.51 0.04 3.01
N ALA A 44 -2.88 -1.16 3.42
CA ALA A 44 -1.98 -2.05 4.14
C ALA A 44 -0.82 -2.55 3.26
N ILE A 45 -1.07 -2.81 1.98
CA ILE A 45 -0.05 -3.16 0.99
C ILE A 45 0.88 -1.98 0.77
N GLU A 46 0.37 -0.79 0.50
CA GLU A 46 1.19 0.41 0.31
C GLU A 46 2.10 0.69 1.52
N ARG A 47 1.57 0.56 2.74
CA ARG A 47 2.37 0.70 3.96
C ARG A 47 3.40 -0.40 4.12
N TYR A 48 3.09 -1.61 3.68
CA TYR A 48 4.05 -2.71 3.70
C TYR A 48 5.18 -2.44 2.71
N ASP A 49 4.85 -2.05 1.47
CA ASP A 49 5.81 -1.72 0.43
C ASP A 49 6.71 -0.57 0.85
N GLN A 50 6.15 0.46 1.50
CA GLN A 50 6.93 1.56 2.06
C GLN A 50 7.91 1.07 3.14
N ARG A 51 7.47 0.22 4.08
CA ARG A 51 8.38 -0.34 5.10
C ARG A 51 9.48 -1.20 4.49
N VAL A 52 9.19 -1.96 3.44
CA VAL A 52 10.19 -2.73 2.71
C VAL A 52 11.20 -1.79 2.05
N ALA A 53 10.73 -0.76 1.36
CA ALA A 53 11.61 0.24 0.75
C ALA A 53 12.49 0.96 1.79
N ASP A 54 11.93 1.33 2.94
CA ASP A 54 12.68 1.96 4.04
C ASP A 54 13.74 1.00 4.60
N ALA A 55 13.40 -0.27 4.79
CA ALA A 55 14.34 -1.29 5.27
C ALA A 55 15.47 -1.55 4.25
N GLU A 56 15.15 -1.65 2.96
CA GLU A 56 16.13 -1.78 1.88
C GLU A 56 17.04 -0.56 1.79
N ALA A 57 16.51 0.64 1.98
CA ALA A 57 17.28 1.87 2.01
C ALA A 57 18.23 1.92 3.21
N ALA A 58 17.74 1.59 4.41
CA ALA A 58 18.54 1.53 5.63
C ALA A 58 19.68 0.52 5.50
N TRP A 59 19.37 -0.69 5.04
CA TRP A 59 20.35 -1.74 4.84
C TRP A 59 21.41 -1.38 3.79
N ALA A 60 21.01 -0.73 2.70
CA ALA A 60 21.95 -0.24 1.69
C ALA A 60 22.86 0.86 2.25
N ALA A 61 22.33 1.75 3.09
CA ALA A 61 23.12 2.78 3.76
C ALA A 61 24.13 2.17 4.75
N GLU A 62 23.72 1.18 5.54
CA GLU A 62 24.60 0.42 6.44
C GLU A 62 25.70 -0.33 5.66
N THR A 63 25.33 -0.94 4.54
CA THR A 63 26.28 -1.62 3.64
C THR A 63 27.31 -0.63 3.07
N ALA A 64 26.86 0.55 2.63
CA ALA A 64 27.75 1.60 2.15
C ALA A 64 28.65 2.15 3.26
N GLU A 65 28.12 2.27 4.47
CA GLU A 65 28.88 2.67 5.65
C GLU A 65 29.95 1.66 6.02
N LEU A 66 29.65 0.36 5.94
CA LEU A 66 30.65 -0.70 6.15
C LEU A 66 31.79 -0.57 5.13
N ALA A 67 31.48 -0.39 3.84
CA ALA A 67 32.51 -0.16 2.81
C ALA A 67 33.37 1.07 3.11
N ARG A 68 32.77 2.14 3.65
CA ARG A 68 33.46 3.36 4.08
C ARG A 68 34.39 3.11 5.26
N VAL A 69 33.92 2.41 6.30
CA VAL A 69 34.70 2.05 7.49
C VAL A 69 35.89 1.14 7.12
N CYS A 70 35.65 0.14 6.27
CA CYS A 70 36.69 -0.73 5.74
C CYS A 70 37.66 -0.02 4.78
N ARG A 71 37.27 1.15 4.25
CA ARG A 71 37.94 1.84 3.13
C ARG A 71 38.19 0.94 1.91
N SER A 72 37.37 -0.10 1.73
CA SER A 72 37.48 -1.08 0.66
C SER A 72 36.15 -1.78 0.43
N ALA A 73 35.73 -1.83 -0.84
CA ALA A 73 34.56 -2.58 -1.25
C ALA A 73 34.84 -4.10 -1.25
N GLU A 74 36.08 -4.50 -1.44
CA GLU A 74 36.50 -5.89 -1.42
C GLU A 74 36.41 -6.46 0.00
N ALA A 75 36.97 -5.74 0.98
CA ALA A 75 36.92 -6.16 2.38
C ALA A 75 35.48 -6.20 2.93
N ALA A 76 34.65 -5.20 2.61
CA ALA A 76 33.25 -5.21 3.03
C ALA A 76 32.44 -6.32 2.33
N ALA A 77 32.71 -6.61 1.06
CA ALA A 77 32.07 -7.73 0.36
C ALA A 77 32.48 -9.08 0.96
N GLU A 78 33.74 -9.24 1.37
CA GLU A 78 34.22 -10.43 2.07
C GLU A 78 33.51 -10.62 3.42
N ILE A 79 33.40 -9.56 4.23
CA ILE A 79 32.70 -9.59 5.53
C ILE A 79 31.23 -10.00 5.36
N LEU A 80 30.55 -9.49 4.33
CA LEU A 80 29.14 -9.76 4.07
C LEU A 80 28.92 -11.07 3.29
N GLY A 81 29.98 -11.71 2.80
CA GLY A 81 29.89 -12.89 1.95
C GLY A 81 29.23 -12.65 0.58
N TRP A 82 29.38 -11.44 0.02
CA TRP A 82 28.80 -11.06 -1.27
C TRP A 82 29.84 -10.94 -2.37
N SER A 83 29.38 -10.82 -3.62
CA SER A 83 30.26 -10.37 -4.69
C SER A 83 30.61 -8.89 -4.54
N VAL A 84 31.87 -8.55 -4.86
CA VAL A 84 32.34 -7.15 -4.92
C VAL A 84 31.47 -6.32 -5.88
N ARG A 85 30.96 -6.93 -6.95
CA ARG A 85 30.07 -6.28 -7.92
C ARG A 85 28.74 -5.87 -7.30
N GLU A 86 28.13 -6.72 -6.47
CA GLU A 86 26.90 -6.38 -5.75
C GLU A 86 27.13 -5.26 -4.77
N LEU A 87 28.20 -5.35 -3.98
CA LEU A 87 28.53 -4.30 -3.02
C LEU A 87 28.74 -2.95 -3.72
N ARG A 88 29.54 -2.91 -4.80
CA ARG A 88 29.78 -1.67 -5.56
C ARG A 88 28.48 -1.08 -6.14
N ARG A 89 27.53 -1.93 -6.55
CA ARG A 89 26.21 -1.46 -7.00
C ARG A 89 25.45 -0.79 -5.85
N VAL A 90 25.38 -1.43 -4.68
CA VAL A 90 24.70 -0.88 -3.49
C VAL A 90 25.33 0.45 -3.06
N VAL A 91 26.66 0.51 -2.95
CA VAL A 91 27.37 1.75 -2.58
C VAL A 91 27.11 2.87 -3.59
N LYS A 92 27.13 2.56 -4.89
CA LYS A 92 26.83 3.54 -5.94
C LYS A 92 25.39 4.07 -5.79
N SER A 93 24.40 3.19 -5.66
CA SER A 93 23.01 3.57 -5.52
C SER A 93 22.73 4.36 -4.24
N ASP A 94 23.41 4.04 -3.13
CA ASP A 94 23.33 4.83 -1.90
C ASP A 94 23.87 6.25 -2.11
N ARG A 95 25.00 6.40 -2.80
CA ARG A 95 25.59 7.70 -3.12
C ARG A 95 24.67 8.54 -4.02
N GLU A 96 24.07 7.92 -5.04
CA GLU A 96 23.11 8.59 -5.93
C GLU A 96 21.87 9.09 -5.17
N ARG A 97 21.34 8.28 -4.25
CA ARG A 97 20.22 8.69 -3.39
C ARG A 97 20.55 9.85 -2.47
N ARG A 98 21.73 9.82 -1.82
CA ARG A 98 22.18 10.95 -0.97
C ARG A 98 22.36 12.22 -1.78
N ALA A 99 22.96 12.12 -2.97
CA ALA A 99 23.11 13.27 -3.87
C ALA A 99 21.76 13.87 -4.27
N ALA A 100 20.75 13.04 -4.57
CA ALA A 100 19.40 13.51 -4.89
C ALA A 100 18.67 14.10 -3.68
N ALA A 101 18.96 13.65 -2.47
CA ALA A 101 18.39 14.21 -1.23
C ALA A 101 19.03 15.55 -0.83
N ASP A 102 20.30 15.75 -1.19
CA ASP A 102 21.06 16.98 -0.91
C ASP A 102 20.82 18.10 -1.94
N GLU A 103 20.07 17.84 -3.03
CA GLU A 103 19.66 18.88 -3.97
C GLU A 103 18.58 19.78 -3.34
N PRO A 104 18.86 21.09 -3.14
CA PRO A 104 17.86 22.01 -2.60
C PRO A 104 16.69 22.11 -3.58
N HIS A 105 15.47 21.89 -3.10
CA HIS A 105 14.23 22.16 -3.81
C HIS A 105 14.10 23.67 -4.09
N ALA A 106 14.83 24.16 -5.08
CA ALA A 106 14.67 25.49 -5.63
C ALA A 106 13.54 25.46 -6.66
N GLY A 107 12.29 25.61 -6.23
CA GLY A 107 11.20 25.80 -7.17
C GLY A 107 9.81 25.69 -6.54
N GLY A 108 9.13 26.83 -6.41
CA GLY A 108 7.67 26.88 -6.28
C GLY A 108 7.12 27.73 -5.15
N HIS A 109 7.54 28.99 -5.03
CA HIS A 109 6.72 30.00 -4.37
C HIS A 109 6.43 31.14 -5.36
N ASP A 110 5.57 30.83 -6.32
CA ASP A 110 4.78 31.84 -7.04
C ASP A 110 3.34 31.33 -7.02
N ALA A 111 2.56 31.85 -6.08
CA ALA A 111 1.11 31.84 -6.14
C ALA A 111 0.64 33.25 -5.78
N ASP A 112 0.14 33.91 -6.81
CA ASP A 112 -0.42 35.26 -6.86
C ASP A 112 -1.26 35.64 -5.64
N ALA A 113 -1.10 36.91 -5.23
CA ALA A 113 -2.03 37.66 -4.39
C ALA A 113 -2.53 38.89 -5.16
#